data_AF-A0A2H0TM95-F1
#
_entry.id   AF-A0A2H0TM95-F1
#
_cell.length_a   1.000
_cell.length_b   1.000
_cell.length_c   1.000
_cell.angle_alpha   90.00
_cell.angle_beta   90.00
_cell.angle_gamma   90.00
#
_symmetry.space_group_name_H-M   'P 1'
#
loop_
_entity.id
_entity.type
_entity.pdbx_description
1 polymer ?
#
loop_
_entity_poly.entity_id
_entity_poly.type
_entity_poly.pdbx_seq_one_letter_code
_entity_poly.pdbx_strand_id
1 'polypeptide(L)'
;MPTPTAEQIRQADKLQEARQSVKKNPIKKIKEVAEALSLGQYFNPFIDWLYGIALSLAILKDILDLAMIGSLPGIGSIITAMISITIGFIMFITGSSSNKRMAKSIFKRYGTILIGSLLELVFGINFLPIETCIVIIVFYLTLKERQQIAVEKQQLKESYA
;
A
#
# COMPACT_ATOMS: atom_id res chain seq x y z
N MET A 1 5.03 -43.50 44.79
CA MET A 1 5.22 -42.89 43.46
C MET A 1 6.28 -41.81 43.59
N PRO A 2 7.40 -41.88 42.86
CA PRO A 2 8.44 -40.85 42.94
C PRO A 2 7.92 -39.53 42.36
N THR A 3 8.05 -38.45 43.13
CA THR A 3 7.73 -37.10 42.69
C THR A 3 8.73 -36.65 41.63
N PRO A 4 8.28 -36.03 40.53
CA PRO A 4 9.16 -35.55 39.48
C PRO A 4 10.14 -34.51 40.03
N THR A 5 11.40 -34.64 39.66
CA THR A 5 12.49 -33.77 40.12
C THR A 5 12.33 -32.38 39.51
N ALA A 6 12.71 -31.33 40.23
CA ALA A 6 12.57 -29.94 39.79
C ALA A 6 13.20 -29.65 38.41
N GLU A 7 14.22 -30.42 38.01
CA GLU A 7 14.84 -30.33 36.69
C GLU A 7 13.95 -30.85 35.56
N GLN A 8 13.13 -31.89 35.81
CA GLN A 8 12.20 -32.43 34.83
C GLN A 8 11.07 -31.45 34.53
N ILE A 9 10.62 -30.70 35.55
CA ILE A 9 9.61 -29.64 35.40
C ILE A 9 10.16 -28.51 34.53
N ARG A 10 11.40 -28.06 34.79
CA ARG A 10 12.05 -26.99 34.00
C ARG A 10 12.30 -27.39 32.53
N GLN A 11 12.61 -28.65 32.25
CA GLN A 11 12.76 -29.11 30.87
C GLN A 11 11.42 -29.22 30.15
N ALA A 12 10.36 -29.64 30.84
CA ALA A 12 9.01 -29.68 30.28
C ALA A 12 8.50 -28.28 29.88
N ASP A 13 8.75 -27.26 30.71
CA ASP A 13 8.35 -25.88 30.41
C ASP A 13 9.08 -25.31 29.19
N LYS A 14 10.40 -25.53 29.09
CA LYS A 14 11.20 -25.11 27.90
C LYS A 14 10.74 -25.80 26.62
N LEU A 15 10.36 -27.07 26.70
CA LEU A 15 9.81 -27.82 25.57
C LEU A 15 8.42 -27.30 25.15
N GLN A 16 7.59 -26.84 26.09
CA GLN A 16 6.30 -26.23 25.77
C GLN A 16 6.44 -24.84 25.14
N GLU A 17 7.34 -23.99 25.64
CA GLU A 17 7.63 -22.68 25.04
C GLU A 17 8.16 -22.82 23.61
N ALA A 18 9.08 -23.76 23.37
CA ALA A 18 9.60 -24.05 22.04
C ALA A 18 8.50 -24.56 21.08
N ARG A 19 7.55 -25.35 21.57
CA ARG A 19 6.40 -25.82 20.77
C ARG A 19 5.43 -24.69 20.43
N GLN A 20 5.22 -23.74 21.34
CA GLN A 20 4.33 -22.60 21.10
C GLN A 20 4.93 -21.56 20.13
N SER A 21 6.25 -21.35 20.15
CA SER A 21 6.93 -20.41 19.25
C SER A 21 7.01 -20.93 17.81
N VAL A 22 7.19 -22.24 17.61
CA VAL A 22 7.25 -22.86 16.27
C VAL A 22 5.88 -22.89 15.57
N LYS A 23 4.78 -23.07 16.31
CA LYS A 23 3.43 -23.25 15.72
C LYS A 23 2.75 -21.94 15.29
N LYS A 24 3.13 -20.78 15.86
CA LYS A 24 2.50 -19.48 15.57
C LYS A 24 3.01 -18.78 14.30
N ASN A 25 4.23 -19.08 13.86
CA ASN A 25 4.85 -18.41 12.70
C ASN A 25 4.38 -18.87 11.30
N PRO A 26 4.14 -20.17 11.02
CA PRO A 26 3.72 -20.58 9.69
C PRO A 26 2.28 -20.16 9.38
N ILE A 27 1.39 -20.16 10.39
CA ILE A 27 -0.03 -19.84 10.22
C ILE A 27 -0.24 -18.36 9.86
N LYS A 28 0.57 -17.44 10.41
CA LYS A 28 0.49 -16.01 10.07
C LYS A 28 0.88 -15.75 8.61
N LYS A 29 1.99 -16.33 8.15
CA LYS A 29 2.43 -16.17 6.75
C LYS A 29 1.42 -16.75 5.75
N ILE A 30 0.82 -17.91 6.07
CA ILE A 30 -0.22 -18.50 5.22
C ILE A 30 -1.46 -17.60 5.16
N LYS A 31 -1.84 -16.97 6.28
CA LYS A 31 -2.94 -15.99 6.30
C LYS A 31 -2.63 -14.74 5.48
N GLU A 32 -1.42 -14.20 5.57
CA GLU A 32 -1.00 -13.03 4.77
C GLU A 32 -1.01 -13.35 3.27
N VAL A 33 -0.54 -14.53 2.87
CA VAL A 33 -0.57 -14.98 1.46
C VAL A 33 -2.01 -15.24 0.99
N ALA A 34 -2.85 -15.84 1.83
CA ALA A 34 -4.27 -16.04 1.52
C ALA A 34 -5.01 -14.69 1.42
N GLU A 35 -4.68 -13.72 2.27
CA GLU A 35 -5.23 -12.37 2.23
C GLU A 35 -4.80 -11.66 0.94
N ALA A 36 -3.52 -11.73 0.56
CA ALA A 36 -3.00 -11.20 -0.69
C ALA A 36 -3.62 -11.86 -1.94
N LEU A 37 -3.86 -13.17 -1.91
CA LEU A 37 -4.57 -13.88 -2.98
C LEU A 37 -6.05 -13.48 -3.04
N SER A 38 -6.70 -13.30 -1.88
CA SER A 38 -8.09 -12.85 -1.81
C SER A 38 -8.26 -11.41 -2.31
N LEU A 39 -7.24 -10.56 -2.12
CA LEU A 39 -7.18 -9.20 -2.68
C LEU A 39 -7.21 -9.21 -4.22
N GLY A 40 -6.60 -10.22 -4.85
CA GLY A 40 -6.62 -10.39 -6.31
C GLY A 40 -8.01 -10.62 -6.90
N GLN A 41 -8.95 -11.15 -6.12
CA GLN A 41 -10.33 -11.36 -6.56
C GLN A 41 -11.13 -10.05 -6.70
N TYR A 42 -10.67 -8.96 -6.08
CA TYR A 42 -11.31 -7.63 -6.16
C TYR A 42 -10.72 -6.73 -7.25
N PHE A 43 -9.86 -7.31 -8.10
CA PHE A 43 -9.29 -6.65 -9.26
C PHE A 43 -10.38 -6.43 -10.32
N ASN A 44 -10.64 -5.18 -10.66
CA ASN A 44 -11.50 -4.78 -11.76
C ASN A 44 -10.61 -4.39 -12.95
N PRO A 45 -10.43 -5.25 -13.97
CA PRO A 45 -9.54 -4.96 -15.10
C PRO A 45 -9.89 -3.65 -15.82
N PHE A 46 -11.17 -3.24 -15.81
CA PHE A 46 -11.65 -2.01 -16.46
C PHE A 46 -11.33 -0.72 -15.71
N ILE A 47 -11.06 -0.77 -14.42
CA ILE A 47 -10.67 0.41 -13.61
C ILE A 47 -9.18 0.32 -13.25
N ASP A 48 -8.67 -0.88 -13.05
CA ASP A 48 -7.33 -1.13 -12.55
C ASP A 48 -6.24 -0.99 -13.63
N TRP A 49 -6.61 -1.04 -14.92
CA TRP A 49 -5.69 -0.64 -15.99
C TRP A 49 -5.31 0.85 -15.91
N LEU A 50 -6.19 1.72 -15.39
CA LEU A 50 -5.85 3.14 -15.16
C LEU A 50 -4.77 3.27 -14.09
N TYR A 51 -4.79 2.43 -13.06
CA TYR A 51 -3.69 2.34 -12.09
C TYR A 51 -2.40 1.83 -12.73
N GLY A 52 -2.50 0.91 -13.69
CA GLY A 52 -1.36 0.48 -14.51
C GLY A 52 -0.74 1.64 -15.31
N ILE A 53 -1.57 2.51 -15.90
CA ILE A 53 -1.11 3.73 -16.57
C ILE A 53 -0.46 4.68 -15.58
N ALA A 54 -1.12 4.95 -14.44
CA ALA A 54 -0.57 5.81 -13.39
C ALA A 54 0.80 5.32 -12.90
N LEU A 55 0.94 4.00 -12.70
CA LEU A 55 2.19 3.38 -12.27
C LEU A 55 3.26 3.47 -13.37
N SER A 56 2.89 3.23 -14.63
CA SER A 56 3.82 3.35 -15.76
C SER A 56 4.34 4.78 -15.92
N LEU A 57 3.47 5.79 -15.74
CA LEU A 57 3.84 7.20 -15.77
C LEU A 57 4.74 7.58 -14.58
N ALA A 58 4.45 7.09 -13.37
CA ALA A 58 5.29 7.33 -12.20
C ALA A 58 6.68 6.71 -12.35
N ILE A 59 6.77 5.48 -12.87
CA ILE A 59 8.05 4.82 -13.15
C ILE A 59 8.81 5.59 -14.24
N LEU A 60 8.13 5.98 -15.32
CA LEU A 60 8.75 6.76 -16.39
C LEU A 60 9.33 8.08 -15.86
N LYS A 61 8.58 8.77 -15.00
CA LYS A 61 9.04 9.99 -14.30
C LYS A 61 10.29 9.73 -13.48
N ASP A 62 10.26 8.71 -12.62
CA ASP A 62 11.40 8.38 -11.77
C ASP A 62 12.65 8.05 -12.59
N ILE A 63 12.49 7.38 -13.76
CA ILE A 63 13.59 7.15 -14.71
C ILE A 63 14.10 8.46 -15.33
N LEU A 64 13.20 9.39 -15.69
CA LEU A 64 13.57 10.71 -16.21
C LEU A 64 14.37 11.53 -15.18
N ASP A 65 14.01 11.44 -13.91
CA ASP A 65 14.74 12.09 -12.82
C ASP A 65 16.12 11.45 -12.60
N LEU A 66 16.21 10.12 -12.64
CA LEU A 66 17.47 9.37 -12.53
C LEU A 66 18.44 9.67 -13.69
N ALA A 67 17.91 9.92 -14.89
CA ALA A 67 18.69 10.30 -16.07
C ALA A 67 19.20 11.76 -16.03
N MET A 68 19.02 12.48 -14.92
CA MET A 68 19.32 13.91 -14.72
C MET A 68 18.57 14.90 -15.63
N ILE A 69 17.81 14.43 -16.62
CA ILE A 69 16.95 15.28 -17.46
C ILE A 69 15.82 15.90 -16.62
N GLY A 70 15.30 15.16 -15.63
CA GLY A 70 14.32 15.66 -14.66
C GLY A 70 14.93 16.50 -13.53
N SER A 71 16.26 16.54 -13.39
CA SER A 71 16.93 17.34 -12.34
C SER A 71 17.13 18.82 -12.72
N LEU A 72 16.79 19.20 -13.97
CA LEU A 72 16.81 20.60 -14.40
C LEU A 72 15.66 21.38 -13.71
N PRO A 73 15.99 22.41 -12.90
CA PRO A 73 14.97 23.25 -12.29
C PRO A 73 14.11 23.91 -13.38
N GLY A 74 12.79 23.78 -13.27
CA GLY A 74 11.82 24.26 -14.25
C GLY A 74 11.16 23.14 -15.05
N ILE A 75 11.92 22.43 -15.88
CA ILE A 75 11.35 21.39 -16.78
C ILE A 75 10.91 20.17 -15.97
N GLY A 76 11.75 19.69 -15.05
CA GLY A 76 11.43 18.55 -14.19
C GLY A 76 10.19 18.80 -13.35
N SER A 77 10.10 19.97 -12.70
CA SER A 77 8.97 20.32 -11.84
C SER A 77 7.64 20.44 -12.61
N ILE A 78 7.65 20.91 -13.86
CA ILE A 78 6.44 20.96 -14.70
C ILE A 78 5.97 19.54 -15.05
N ILE A 79 6.89 18.65 -15.41
CA ILE A 79 6.58 17.25 -15.73
C ILE A 79 6.05 16.53 -14.48
N THR A 80 6.70 16.69 -13.34
CA THR A 80 6.25 16.17 -12.04
C THR A 80 4.85 16.68 -11.71
N ALA A 81 4.59 17.98 -11.86
CA ALA A 81 3.27 18.55 -11.60
C ALA A 81 2.19 17.96 -12.52
N MET A 82 2.48 17.78 -13.82
CA MET A 82 1.56 17.16 -14.77
C MET A 82 1.25 15.71 -14.41
N ILE A 83 2.27 14.91 -14.08
CA ILE A 83 2.12 13.49 -13.74
C ILE A 83 1.36 13.34 -12.42
N SER A 84 1.70 14.15 -11.42
CA SER A 84 0.97 14.21 -10.16
C SER A 84 -0.51 14.56 -10.38
N ILE A 85 -0.82 15.56 -11.22
CA ILE A 85 -2.22 15.91 -11.58
C ILE A 85 -2.93 14.73 -12.25
N THR A 86 -2.30 14.07 -13.23
CA THR A 86 -2.87 12.89 -13.89
C THR A 86 -3.18 11.77 -12.91
N ILE A 87 -2.24 11.47 -12.00
CA ILE A 87 -2.43 10.47 -10.95
C ILE A 87 -3.61 10.84 -10.05
N GLY A 88 -3.75 12.10 -9.67
CA GLY A 88 -4.90 12.57 -8.89
C GLY A 88 -6.23 12.44 -9.62
N PHE A 89 -6.28 12.72 -10.93
CA PHE A 89 -7.49 12.50 -11.73
C PHE A 89 -7.85 11.01 -11.80
N ILE A 90 -6.87 10.13 -12.01
CA ILE A 90 -7.09 8.69 -12.00
C ILE A 90 -7.65 8.27 -10.64
N MET A 91 -7.04 8.71 -9.53
CA MET A 91 -7.52 8.43 -8.17
C MET A 91 -8.91 9.02 -7.89
N PHE A 92 -9.24 10.17 -8.47
CA PHE A 92 -10.55 10.79 -8.32
C PHE A 92 -11.62 9.96 -9.04
N ILE A 93 -11.33 9.52 -10.26
CA ILE A 93 -12.23 8.67 -11.06
C ILE A 93 -12.41 7.30 -10.39
N THR A 94 -11.32 6.68 -9.93
CA THR A 94 -11.37 5.35 -9.30
C THR A 94 -11.86 5.38 -7.85
N GLY A 95 -11.64 6.49 -7.13
CA GLY A 95 -11.98 6.72 -5.72
C GLY A 95 -13.35 7.37 -5.48
N SER A 96 -14.13 7.62 -6.53
CA SER A 96 -15.53 8.07 -6.43
C SER A 96 -16.44 7.12 -5.62
N SER A 97 -15.96 5.95 -5.22
CA SER A 97 -16.63 5.07 -4.26
C SER A 97 -16.34 5.50 -2.81
N SER A 98 -17.02 6.57 -2.38
CA SER A 98 -17.52 6.75 -1.01
C SER A 98 -16.56 6.59 0.19
N ASN A 99 -15.38 7.24 0.22
CA ASN A 99 -14.70 7.38 1.52
C ASN A 99 -13.88 8.67 1.72
N LYS A 100 -14.44 9.57 2.53
CA LYS A 100 -13.86 10.86 2.94
C LYS A 100 -12.50 10.72 3.63
N ARG A 101 -12.16 9.53 4.17
CA ARG A 101 -10.91 9.25 4.88
C ARG A 101 -9.71 9.11 3.94
N MET A 102 -9.91 8.48 2.78
CA MET A 102 -8.87 8.33 1.75
C MET A 102 -8.62 9.65 1.01
N ALA A 103 -9.69 10.39 0.70
CA ALA A 103 -9.58 11.74 0.14
C ALA A 103 -8.78 12.69 1.04
N LYS A 104 -8.97 12.64 2.37
CA LYS A 104 -8.21 13.47 3.32
C LYS A 104 -6.73 13.08 3.40
N SER A 105 -6.40 11.80 3.21
CA SER A 105 -5.01 11.31 3.09
C SER A 105 -4.37 11.76 1.77
N ILE A 106 -5.10 11.66 0.66
CA ILE A 106 -4.68 12.14 -0.66
C ILE A 106 -4.48 13.66 -0.64
N PHE A 107 -5.36 14.43 0.00
CA PHE A 107 -5.24 15.88 0.11
C PHE A 107 -4.02 16.29 0.96
N LYS A 108 -3.76 15.57 2.08
CA LYS A 108 -2.52 15.74 2.83
C LYS A 108 -1.29 15.39 1.99
N ARG A 109 -1.35 14.33 1.19
CA ARG A 109 -0.26 13.90 0.29
C ARG A 109 -0.03 14.89 -0.85
N TYR A 110 -1.08 15.44 -1.47
CA TYR A 110 -0.99 16.53 -2.42
C TYR A 110 -0.41 17.80 -1.80
N GLY A 111 -0.79 18.09 -0.54
CA GLY A 111 -0.16 19.14 0.25
C GLY A 111 1.33 18.88 0.47
N THR A 112 1.72 17.63 0.75
CA THR A 112 3.14 17.24 0.86
C THR A 112 3.87 17.32 -0.48
N ILE A 113 3.22 17.00 -1.61
CA ILE A 113 3.79 17.18 -2.95
C ILE A 113 3.97 18.67 -3.24
N LEU A 114 3.01 19.53 -2.91
CA LEU A 114 3.14 20.99 -3.04
C LEU A 114 4.29 21.56 -2.18
N ILE A 115 4.41 21.09 -0.95
CA ILE A 115 5.53 21.45 -0.05
C ILE A 115 6.84 20.83 -0.57
N GLY A 116 6.79 19.64 -1.14
CA GLY A 116 7.89 18.94 -1.80
C GLY A 116 8.40 19.71 -3.01
N SER A 117 7.53 20.21 -3.88
CA SER A 117 7.87 21.07 -5.02
C SER A 117 8.44 22.42 -4.56
N LEU A 118 8.05 22.94 -3.40
CA LEU A 118 8.71 24.09 -2.78
C LEU A 118 10.11 23.72 -2.23
N LEU A 119 10.30 22.48 -1.78
CA LEU A 119 11.58 21.94 -1.34
C LEU A 119 12.43 21.37 -2.48
N GLU A 120 11.90 21.19 -3.69
CA GLU A 120 12.65 20.80 -4.91
C GLU A 120 13.63 21.89 -5.36
N LEU A 121 13.50 23.11 -4.82
CA LEU A 121 14.58 24.09 -4.81
C LEU A 121 15.85 23.59 -4.11
N VAL A 122 15.73 22.56 -3.26
CA VAL A 122 16.84 21.85 -2.61
C VAL A 122 17.25 20.68 -3.50
N PHE A 123 18.32 20.92 -4.26
CA PHE A 123 18.95 19.97 -5.18
C PHE A 123 19.22 18.61 -4.49
N GLY A 124 18.72 17.51 -5.07
CA GLY A 124 19.10 16.13 -4.67
C GLY A 124 18.02 15.25 -4.05
N ILE A 125 16.87 15.78 -3.61
CA ILE A 125 15.76 14.96 -3.08
C ILE A 125 14.97 14.25 -4.21
N ASN A 126 15.03 14.76 -5.44
CA ASN A 126 14.37 14.18 -6.62
C ASN A 126 14.88 12.81 -7.07
N PHE A 127 15.93 12.26 -6.44
CA PHE A 127 16.49 10.97 -6.83
C PHE A 127 15.74 9.77 -6.22
N LEU A 128 14.84 10.01 -5.27
CA LEU A 128 14.03 8.95 -4.67
C LEU A 128 12.75 8.73 -5.48
N PRO A 129 12.40 7.47 -5.83
CA PRO A 129 11.17 7.12 -6.54
C PRO A 129 9.94 7.18 -5.61
N ILE A 130 9.74 8.36 -5.00
CA ILE A 130 8.69 8.61 -4.02
C ILE A 130 7.31 8.52 -4.70
N GLU A 131 7.22 8.98 -5.95
CA GLU A 131 5.96 9.00 -6.70
C GLU A 131 5.49 7.58 -7.03
N THR A 132 6.38 6.71 -7.50
CA THR A 132 6.07 5.28 -7.69
C THR A 132 5.64 4.61 -6.38
N CYS A 133 6.34 4.88 -5.27
CA CYS A 133 5.95 4.35 -3.95
C CYS A 133 4.54 4.80 -3.56
N ILE A 134 4.19 6.07 -3.80
CA ILE A 134 2.86 6.61 -3.48
C ILE A 134 1.77 5.90 -4.31
N VAL A 135 1.98 5.72 -5.61
CA VAL A 135 1.01 5.04 -6.49
C VAL A 135 0.77 3.60 -6.04
N ILE A 136 1.84 2.86 -5.70
CA ILE A 136 1.73 1.49 -5.18
C ILE A 136 0.94 1.45 -3.87
N ILE A 137 1.27 2.32 -2.92
CA ILE A 137 0.56 2.40 -1.62
C ILE A 137 -0.92 2.70 -1.83
N VAL A 138 -1.25 3.64 -2.72
CA VAL A 138 -2.65 3.98 -2.99
C VAL A 138 -3.38 2.81 -3.64
N PHE A 139 -2.78 2.17 -4.64
CA PHE A 139 -3.37 1.00 -5.28
C PHE A 139 -3.68 -0.12 -4.28
N TYR A 140 -2.73 -0.41 -3.38
CA TYR A 140 -2.93 -1.38 -2.30
C TYR A 140 -4.09 -0.99 -1.35
N LEU A 141 -4.15 0.28 -0.95
CA LEU A 141 -5.24 0.78 -0.11
C LEU A 141 -6.60 0.68 -0.81
N THR A 142 -6.68 0.98 -2.11
CA THR A 142 -7.89 0.83 -2.90
C THR A 142 -8.36 -0.63 -2.97
N LEU A 143 -7.46 -1.58 -3.19
CA LEU A 143 -7.82 -3.01 -3.20
C LEU A 143 -8.36 -3.45 -1.84
N LYS A 144 -7.70 -3.04 -0.75
CA LYS A 144 -8.14 -3.35 0.62
C LYS A 144 -9.51 -2.77 0.95
N GLU A 145 -9.79 -1.56 0.47
CA GLU A 145 -11.09 -0.93 0.66
C GLU A 145 -12.21 -1.68 -0.10
N ARG A 146 -11.96 -2.09 -1.35
CA ARG A 146 -12.92 -2.90 -2.12
C ARG A 146 -13.25 -4.23 -1.44
N GLN A 147 -12.24 -4.87 -0.85
CA GLN A 147 -12.44 -6.07 -0.04
C GLN A 147 -13.37 -5.79 1.15
N GLN A 148 -13.12 -4.72 1.91
CA GLN A 148 -13.95 -4.37 3.06
C GLN A 148 -15.41 -4.09 2.67
N ILE A 149 -15.63 -3.33 1.59
CA ILE A 149 -16.98 -3.04 1.08
C ILE A 149 -17.70 -4.33 0.66
N ALA A 150 -17.00 -5.29 0.04
CA ALA A 150 -17.60 -6.56 -0.34
C ALA A 150 -18.00 -7.42 0.86
N VAL A 151 -17.16 -7.45 1.90
CA VAL A 151 -17.46 -8.14 3.17
C VAL A 151 -18.67 -7.51 3.87
N GLU A 152 -18.72 -6.19 3.95
CA GLU A 152 -19.86 -5.46 4.54
C GLU A 152 -21.17 -5.73 3.78
N LYS A 153 -21.12 -5.76 2.44
CA LYS A 153 -22.28 -6.11 1.61
C LYS A 153 -22.75 -7.56 1.81
N GLN A 154 -21.85 -8.49 2.11
CA GLN A 154 -22.22 -9.88 2.41
C GLN A 154 -22.91 -9.98 3.77
N GLN A 155 -22.36 -9.33 4.81
CA GLN A 155 -22.95 -9.30 6.14
C GLN A 155 -24.34 -8.66 6.16
N LEU A 156 -24.53 -7.56 5.40
CA LEU A 156 -25.84 -6.95 5.25
C LEU A 156 -26.85 -7.92 4.61
N LYS A 157 -26.46 -8.65 3.56
CA LYS A 157 -27.37 -9.64 2.93
C LYS A 157 -27.78 -10.75 3.89
N GLU A 158 -26.87 -11.24 4.71
CA GLU A 158 -27.16 -12.26 5.73
C GLU A 158 -28.06 -11.73 6.85
N SER A 159 -28.01 -10.44 7.17
CA SER A 159 -28.89 -9.83 8.18
C SER A 159 -30.33 -9.62 7.72
N TYR A 160 -30.61 -9.67 6.41
CA TYR A 160 -31.95 -9.47 5.83
C TYR A 160 -32.55 -10.77 5.25
N ALA A 161 -31.83 -11.89 5.29
CA ALA A 161 -32.28 -13.21 4.87
C ALA A 161 -32.77 -14.03 6.07
#